data_AF-A0A7C5D6X6-F1
#
_entry.id   AF-A0A7C5D6X6-F1
#
_cell.length_a   1.000
_cell.length_b   1.000
_cell.length_c   1.000
_cell.angle_alpha   90.00
_cell.angle_beta   90.00
_cell.angle_gamma   90.00
#
_symmetry.space_group_name_H-M   'P 1'
#
loop_
_entity.id
_entity.type
_entity.pdbx_description
1 polymer ?
#
loop_
_entity_poly.entity_id
_entity_poly.type
_entity_poly.pdbx_seq_one_letter_code
_entity_poly.pdbx_strand_id
1 'polypeptide(L)'
;MTQLLSLLLFFTLGVILQKVLTYKKQLKTAYFLNRYVIYISLPALVVVTLSNVEIESRLLLPAITAWGIFALSALSILAASKFFNWERSITGALLLVAPFGNTSFLGIPFTQAFFGEDAIAYAIIYDQLGSFLLLSTAGVVILSLYSSKKATPKEIALKIITFPSFMALLFTLI
;
A
#
# COMPACT_ATOMS: atom_id res chain seq x y z
N MET A 1 12.83 -18.94 -5.95
CA MET A 1 11.80 -19.93 -6.38
C MET A 1 11.03 -20.52 -5.19
N THR A 2 11.70 -21.06 -4.16
CA THR A 2 11.03 -21.64 -2.97
C THR A 2 10.17 -20.63 -2.21
N GLN A 3 10.67 -19.41 -1.97
CA GLN A 3 9.92 -18.33 -1.29
C GLN A 3 8.63 -17.94 -2.03
N LEU A 4 8.69 -17.79 -3.36
CA LEU A 4 7.52 -17.48 -4.19
C LEU A 4 6.47 -18.59 -4.11
N LEU A 5 6.90 -19.86 -4.17
CA LEU A 5 6.00 -21.00 -4.06
C LEU A 5 5.33 -21.03 -2.68
N SER A 6 6.07 -20.79 -1.60
CA SER A 6 5.52 -20.69 -0.25
C SER A 6 4.49 -19.56 -0.14
N LEU A 7 4.76 -18.40 -0.74
CA LEU A 7 3.85 -17.25 -0.71
C LEU A 7 2.54 -17.55 -1.45
N LEU A 8 2.62 -18.12 -2.66
CA LEU A 8 1.45 -18.57 -3.42
C LEU A 8 0.67 -19.67 -2.69
N LEU A 9 1.37 -20.61 -2.05
CA LEU A 9 0.77 -21.65 -1.24
C LEU A 9 0.00 -21.06 -0.05
N PHE A 10 0.60 -20.17 0.74
CA PHE A 10 -0.09 -19.54 1.87
C PHE A 10 -1.26 -18.66 1.44
N PHE A 11 -1.12 -17.94 0.32
CA PHE A 11 -2.21 -17.15 -0.23
C PHE A 11 -3.40 -18.03 -0.65
N THR A 12 -3.14 -19.09 -1.41
CA THR A 12 -4.19 -20.03 -1.86
C THR A 12 -4.82 -20.77 -0.68
N LEU A 13 -4.03 -21.24 0.29
CA LEU A 13 -4.54 -21.82 1.53
C LEU A 13 -5.41 -20.82 2.30
N GLY A 14 -5.00 -19.56 2.40
CA GLY A 14 -5.79 -18.50 3.03
C GLY A 14 -7.15 -18.31 2.35
N VAL A 15 -7.20 -18.32 1.02
CA VAL A 15 -8.45 -18.23 0.23
C VAL A 15 -9.33 -19.47 0.44
N ILE A 16 -8.75 -20.67 0.45
CA ILE A 16 -9.48 -21.92 0.70
C ILE A 16 -10.06 -21.91 2.12
N LEU A 17 -9.24 -21.60 3.12
CA LEU A 17 -9.66 -21.50 4.52
C LEU A 17 -10.73 -20.44 4.70
N GLN A 18 -10.63 -19.29 4.01
CA GLN A 18 -11.69 -18.29 4.03
C GLN A 18 -13.00 -18.90 3.51
N LYS A 19 -13.01 -19.58 2.36
CA LYS A 19 -14.23 -20.20 1.83
C LYS A 19 -14.81 -21.28 2.75
N VAL A 20 -13.97 -22.12 3.33
CA VAL A 20 -14.37 -23.21 4.23
C VAL A 20 -14.87 -22.68 5.59
N LEU A 21 -14.19 -21.68 6.16
CA LEU A 21 -14.47 -21.16 7.50
C LEU A 21 -15.47 -19.99 7.50
N THR A 22 -15.75 -19.35 6.36
CA THR A 22 -16.83 -18.34 6.25
C THR A 22 -18.19 -18.95 6.56
N TYR A 23 -18.35 -20.28 6.39
CA TYR A 23 -19.51 -21.03 6.87
C TYR A 23 -19.73 -20.92 8.40
N LYS A 24 -18.69 -20.60 9.18
CA LYS A 24 -18.74 -20.46 10.66
C LYS A 24 -18.78 -19.01 11.19
N LYS A 25 -19.00 -17.98 10.37
CA LYS A 25 -19.29 -16.57 10.79
C LYS A 25 -18.40 -15.91 11.88
N GLN A 26 -17.22 -16.44 12.25
CA GLN A 26 -16.53 -16.04 13.50
C GLN A 26 -15.02 -15.75 13.42
N LEU A 27 -14.42 -15.54 12.25
CA LEU A 27 -12.99 -15.23 12.23
C LEU A 27 -12.71 -13.72 12.38
N LYS A 28 -12.76 -13.23 13.62
CA LYS A 28 -12.08 -11.98 14.02
C LYS A 28 -10.56 -12.09 13.91
N THR A 29 -10.02 -13.29 13.71
CA THR A 29 -8.58 -13.57 13.58
C THR A 29 -7.92 -12.73 12.49
N ALA A 30 -8.53 -12.60 11.31
CA ALA A 30 -7.97 -11.77 10.23
C ALA A 30 -7.82 -10.30 10.65
N TYR A 31 -8.78 -9.77 11.40
CA TYR A 31 -8.71 -8.42 11.94
C TYR A 31 -7.54 -8.24 12.92
N PHE A 32 -7.34 -9.18 13.84
CA PHE A 32 -6.22 -9.13 14.79
C PHE A 32 -4.86 -9.31 14.11
N LEU A 33 -4.74 -10.23 13.15
CA LEU A 33 -3.52 -10.42 12.38
C LEU A 33 -3.16 -9.18 11.56
N ASN A 34 -4.13 -8.57 10.89
CA ASN A 34 -3.88 -7.33 10.14
C ASN A 34 -3.43 -6.20 11.07
N ARG A 35 -4.03 -6.06 12.26
CA ARG A 35 -3.57 -5.07 13.25
C ARG A 35 -2.16 -5.38 13.73
N TYR A 36 -1.86 -6.64 14.03
CA TYR A 36 -0.52 -7.04 14.44
C TYR A 36 0.52 -6.65 13.37
N VAL A 37 0.24 -6.94 12.10
CA VAL A 37 1.13 -6.57 10.99
C VAL A 37 1.30 -5.04 10.89
N ILE A 38 0.22 -4.26 10.93
CA ILE A 38 0.28 -2.79 10.75
C ILE A 38 0.99 -2.09 11.92
N TYR A 39 0.74 -2.54 13.16
CA TYR A 39 1.21 -1.84 14.35
C TYR A 39 2.53 -2.36 14.91
N ILE A 40 2.93 -3.59 14.56
CA ILE A 40 4.13 -4.24 15.12
C ILE A 40 5.07 -4.69 13.99
N SER A 41 4.63 -5.61 13.13
CA SER A 41 5.54 -6.25 12.17
C SER A 41 6.07 -5.29 11.11
N LEU A 42 5.20 -4.47 10.50
CA LEU A 42 5.58 -3.55 9.44
C LEU A 42 6.47 -2.40 9.97
N PRO A 43 6.16 -1.73 11.09
CA PRO A 43 7.07 -0.76 11.70
C PRO A 43 8.44 -1.36 12.04
N ALA A 44 8.47 -2.55 12.65
CA ALA A 44 9.73 -3.22 12.99
C ALA A 44 10.54 -3.56 11.73
N LEU A 45 9.87 -4.04 10.68
CA LEU A 45 10.51 -4.32 9.39
C LEU A 45 11.11 -3.06 8.76
N VAL A 46 10.39 -1.93 8.82
CA VAL A 46 10.90 -0.63 8.33
C VAL A 46 12.18 -0.25 9.07
N VAL A 47 12.18 -0.29 10.41
CA VAL A 47 13.37 0.05 11.20
C VAL A 47 14.54 -0.88 10.88
N VAL A 48 14.35 -2.19 11.00
CA VAL A 48 15.43 -3.17 10.79
C VAL A 48 15.99 -3.10 9.37
N THR A 49 15.14 -2.90 8.36
CA THR A 49 15.61 -2.86 6.98
C THR A 49 16.34 -1.55 6.69
N LEU A 50 15.79 -0.41 7.09
CA LEU A 50 16.35 0.89 6.72
C LEU A 50 17.53 1.32 7.60
N SER A 51 17.65 0.84 8.85
CA SER A 51 18.81 1.14 9.69
C SER A 51 20.13 0.59 9.14
N ASN A 52 20.06 -0.41 8.26
CA ASN A 52 21.24 -1.06 7.68
C ASN A 52 21.56 -0.58 6.25
N VAL A 53 20.82 0.41 5.74
CA VAL A 53 20.90 0.86 4.35
C VAL A 53 21.44 2.29 4.29
N GLU A 54 22.50 2.49 3.53
CA GLU A 54 22.97 3.84 3.20
C GLU A 54 21.96 4.54 2.29
N ILE A 55 21.50 5.72 2.70
CA ILE A 55 20.51 6.49 1.93
C ILE A 55 21.20 7.12 0.73
N GLU A 56 21.28 6.37 -0.36
CA GLU A 56 21.68 6.88 -1.66
C GLU A 56 20.49 7.49 -2.42
N SER A 57 20.77 8.45 -3.29
CA SER A 57 19.77 9.05 -4.18
C SER A 57 19.03 8.02 -5.05
N ARG A 58 19.64 6.86 -5.31
CA ARG A 58 19.04 5.73 -6.04
C ARG A 58 17.83 5.12 -5.32
N LEU A 59 17.78 5.17 -3.99
CA LEU A 59 16.64 4.68 -3.21
C LEU A 59 15.38 5.54 -3.41
N LEU A 60 15.52 6.79 -3.89
CA LEU A 60 14.38 7.64 -4.21
C LEU A 60 13.71 7.29 -5.54
N LEU A 61 14.39 6.55 -6.42
CA LEU A 61 13.83 6.15 -7.71
C LEU A 61 12.51 5.36 -7.55
N PRO A 62 12.41 4.32 -6.70
CA PRO A 62 11.14 3.66 -6.43
C PRO A 62 10.03 4.62 -5.99
N ALA A 63 10.32 5.58 -5.10
CA ALA A 63 9.32 6.57 -4.70
C ALA A 63 8.85 7.37 -5.92
N ILE A 64 9.76 7.94 -6.71
CA ILE A 64 9.42 8.69 -7.93
C ILE A 64 8.59 7.84 -8.91
N THR A 65 8.93 6.55 -9.07
CA THR A 65 8.16 5.65 -9.95
C THR A 65 6.72 5.47 -9.46
N ALA A 66 6.48 5.40 -8.16
CA ALA A 66 5.11 5.33 -7.61
C ALA A 66 4.28 6.56 -8.00
N TRP A 67 4.88 7.75 -7.92
CA TRP A 67 4.24 9.00 -8.35
C TRP A 67 3.99 9.05 -9.85
N GLY A 68 4.94 8.56 -10.65
CA GLY A 68 4.78 8.41 -12.11
C GLY A 68 3.64 7.46 -12.48
N ILE A 69 3.55 6.30 -11.83
CA ILE A 69 2.47 5.31 -12.03
C ILE A 69 1.12 5.91 -11.65
N PHE A 70 1.03 6.62 -10.53
CA PHE A 70 -0.18 7.32 -10.12
C PHE A 70 -0.60 8.35 -11.18
N ALA A 71 0.30 9.22 -11.60
CA ALA A 71 -0.01 10.25 -12.60
C ALA A 71 -0.48 9.64 -13.93
N LEU A 72 0.23 8.63 -14.44
CA LEU A 72 -0.14 7.94 -15.67
C LEU A 72 -1.50 7.25 -15.56
N SER A 73 -1.75 6.55 -14.45
CA SER A 73 -3.01 5.87 -14.19
C SER A 73 -4.16 6.87 -14.10
N ALA A 74 -3.97 7.95 -13.33
CA ALA A 74 -4.98 8.98 -13.15
C ALA A 74 -5.34 9.67 -14.47
N LEU A 75 -4.35 10.06 -15.27
CA LEU A 75 -4.56 10.66 -16.60
C LEU A 75 -5.29 9.70 -17.54
N SER A 76 -4.88 8.43 -17.56
CA SER A 76 -5.51 7.40 -18.40
C SER A 76 -6.97 7.17 -18.01
N ILE A 77 -7.27 7.13 -16.72
CA ILE A 77 -8.65 6.94 -16.20
C ILE A 77 -9.51 8.17 -16.47
N LEU A 78 -8.99 9.39 -16.30
CA LEU A 78 -9.72 10.61 -16.60
C LEU A 78 -10.03 10.72 -18.11
N ALA A 79 -9.07 10.36 -18.97
CA ALA A 79 -9.28 10.29 -20.40
C ALA A 79 -10.33 9.24 -20.77
N ALA A 80 -10.23 8.03 -20.22
CA ALA A 80 -11.19 6.95 -20.43
C ALA A 80 -12.59 7.32 -19.92
N SER A 81 -12.69 7.95 -18.75
CA SER A 81 -13.95 8.42 -18.18
C SER A 81 -14.66 9.40 -19.10
N LYS A 82 -13.92 10.27 -19.79
CA LYS A 82 -14.49 11.20 -20.78
C LYS A 82 -14.91 10.48 -22.06
N PHE A 83 -14.13 9.50 -22.51
CA PHE A 83 -14.43 8.75 -23.73
C PHE A 83 -15.65 7.82 -23.56
N PHE A 84 -15.74 7.13 -22.43
CA PHE A 84 -16.81 6.17 -22.13
C PHE A 84 -17.99 6.77 -21.36
N ASN A 85 -17.95 8.07 -21.02
CA ASN A 85 -18.98 8.77 -20.24
C ASN A 85 -19.35 8.07 -18.91
N TRP A 86 -18.34 7.64 -18.16
CA TRP A 86 -18.58 6.97 -16.88
C TRP A 86 -19.20 7.90 -15.84
N GLU A 87 -20.03 7.32 -14.98
CA GLU A 87 -20.52 8.00 -13.78
C GLU A 87 -19.35 8.39 -12.86
N ARG A 88 -19.50 9.50 -12.14
CA ARG A 88 -18.46 9.99 -11.21
C ARG A 88 -18.07 8.95 -10.16
N SER A 89 -19.02 8.14 -9.69
CA SER A 89 -18.78 7.03 -8.76
C SER A 89 -17.76 6.02 -9.31
N ILE A 90 -17.91 5.63 -10.58
CA ILE A 90 -17.03 4.69 -11.28
C ILE A 90 -15.65 5.31 -11.46
N THR A 91 -15.58 6.55 -11.94
CA THR A 91 -14.31 7.26 -12.13
C THR A 91 -13.54 7.41 -10.82
N GLY A 92 -14.21 7.82 -9.74
CA GLY A 92 -13.62 7.91 -8.42
C GLY A 92 -13.11 6.57 -7.88
N ALA A 93 -13.89 5.50 -8.07
CA ALA A 93 -13.48 4.16 -7.67
C ALA A 93 -12.23 3.70 -8.44
N LEU A 94 -12.17 3.90 -9.75
CA LEU A 94 -11.02 3.53 -10.56
C LEU A 94 -9.78 4.35 -10.22
N LEU A 95 -9.93 5.65 -9.99
CA LEU A 95 -8.84 6.54 -9.54
C LEU A 95 -8.24 6.12 -8.20
N LEU A 96 -8.99 5.38 -7.38
CA LEU A 96 -8.49 4.80 -6.14
C LEU A 96 -7.93 3.39 -6.34
N VAL A 97 -8.63 2.51 -7.04
CA VAL A 97 -8.26 1.08 -7.10
C VAL A 97 -7.10 0.81 -8.05
N ALA A 98 -6.99 1.54 -9.16
CA ALA A 98 -5.97 1.27 -10.16
C ALA A 98 -4.54 1.65 -9.73
N PRO A 99 -4.27 2.86 -9.17
CA PRO A 99 -2.92 3.21 -8.76
C PRO A 99 -2.53 2.69 -7.37
N PHE A 100 -3.50 2.43 -6.49
CA PHE A 100 -3.24 2.02 -5.10
C PHE A 100 -3.43 0.52 -4.90
N GLY A 101 -2.35 -0.23 -5.15
CA GLY A 101 -2.28 -1.67 -4.90
C GLY A 101 -1.93 -2.01 -3.44
N ASN A 102 -1.88 -3.31 -3.13
CA ASN A 102 -1.42 -3.80 -1.84
C ASN A 102 0.12 -3.87 -1.78
N THR A 103 0.74 -2.70 -1.68
CA THR A 103 2.20 -2.52 -1.77
C THR A 103 2.94 -2.99 -0.50
N SER A 104 2.36 -2.82 0.69
CA SER A 104 3.00 -3.29 1.92
C SER A 104 2.82 -4.79 2.17
N PHE A 105 1.59 -5.35 2.05
CA PHE A 105 1.36 -6.76 2.42
C PHE A 105 1.70 -7.74 1.30
N LEU A 106 1.51 -7.36 0.03
CA LEU A 106 1.90 -8.19 -1.10
C LEU A 106 3.18 -7.68 -1.75
N GLY A 107 3.30 -6.37 -2.00
CA GLY A 107 4.45 -5.81 -2.71
C GLY A 107 5.79 -6.14 -2.05
N ILE A 108 5.93 -5.98 -0.72
CA ILE A 108 7.18 -6.29 -0.01
C ILE A 108 7.53 -7.80 -0.10
N PRO A 109 6.65 -8.75 0.30
CA PRO A 109 6.98 -10.18 0.21
C PRO A 109 7.25 -10.67 -1.21
N PHE A 110 6.53 -10.16 -2.22
CA PHE A 110 6.79 -10.51 -3.61
C PHE A 110 8.12 -9.93 -4.09
N THR A 111 8.45 -8.69 -3.71
CA THR A 111 9.76 -8.10 -4.02
C THR A 111 10.89 -8.94 -3.44
N GLN A 112 10.78 -9.35 -2.17
CA GLN A 112 11.74 -10.25 -1.54
C GLN A 112 11.85 -11.58 -2.31
N ALA A 113 10.72 -12.19 -2.66
CA ALA A 113 10.71 -13.49 -3.33
C ALA A 113 11.31 -13.48 -4.75
N PHE A 114 11.22 -12.35 -5.46
CA PHE A 114 11.75 -12.20 -6.81
C PHE A 114 13.17 -11.63 -6.86
N PHE A 115 13.50 -10.68 -5.99
CA PHE A 115 14.72 -9.88 -6.06
C PHE A 115 15.65 -10.03 -4.85
N GLY A 116 15.27 -10.82 -3.84
CA GLY A 116 16.07 -11.06 -2.65
C GLY A 116 15.86 -10.03 -1.53
N GLU A 117 16.58 -10.20 -0.43
CA GLU A 117 16.41 -9.39 0.78
C GLU A 117 16.86 -7.93 0.59
N ASP A 118 17.90 -7.69 -0.19
CA ASP A 118 18.41 -6.34 -0.48
C ASP A 118 17.36 -5.45 -1.17
N ALA A 119 16.40 -6.06 -1.89
CA ALA A 119 15.33 -5.35 -2.57
C ALA A 119 14.19 -4.89 -1.65
N ILE A 120 14.13 -5.39 -0.40
CA ILE A 120 13.09 -5.04 0.56
C ILE A 120 13.12 -3.54 0.88
N ALA A 121 14.32 -2.96 1.00
CA ALA A 121 14.48 -1.52 1.25
C ALA A 121 13.80 -0.67 0.16
N TYR A 122 13.99 -1.04 -1.10
CA TYR A 122 13.37 -0.36 -2.24
C TYR A 122 11.84 -0.47 -2.23
N ALA A 123 11.30 -1.65 -1.87
CA ALA A 123 9.86 -1.83 -1.73
C ALA A 123 9.27 -1.01 -0.58
N ILE A 124 9.97 -0.93 0.55
CA ILE A 124 9.58 -0.10 1.70
C ILE A 124 9.58 1.38 1.30
N ILE A 125 10.60 1.86 0.59
CA ILE A 125 10.64 3.26 0.13
C ILE A 125 9.53 3.55 -0.88
N TYR A 126 9.30 2.67 -1.85
CA TYR A 126 8.17 2.77 -2.79
C TYR A 126 6.84 2.88 -2.04
N ASP A 127 6.65 2.03 -1.04
CA ASP A 127 5.42 1.96 -0.26
C ASP A 127 5.22 3.20 0.61
N GLN A 128 6.20 3.52 1.46
CA GLN A 128 6.06 4.56 2.48
C GLN A 128 6.15 5.97 1.91
N LEU A 129 7.09 6.24 0.98
CA LEU A 129 7.28 7.57 0.38
C LEU A 129 6.48 7.76 -0.92
N GLY A 130 6.06 6.68 -1.56
CA GLY A 130 5.24 6.70 -2.77
C GLY A 130 3.77 6.42 -2.46
N SER A 131 3.42 5.14 -2.46
CA SER A 131 2.03 4.64 -2.40
C SER A 131 1.24 5.19 -1.21
N PHE A 132 1.79 5.09 0.00
CA PHE A 132 1.13 5.50 1.24
C PHE A 132 0.93 7.01 1.34
N LEU A 133 1.95 7.80 0.99
CA LEU A 133 1.83 9.27 0.95
C LEU A 133 0.79 9.72 -0.09
N LEU A 134 0.82 9.15 -1.29
CA LEU A 134 -0.16 9.45 -2.33
C LEU A 134 -1.58 9.06 -1.91
N LEU A 135 -1.78 7.86 -1.35
CA LEU A 135 -3.08 7.40 -0.88
C LEU A 135 -3.62 8.33 0.22
N SER A 136 -2.75 8.70 1.17
CA SER A 136 -3.14 9.55 2.29
C SER A 136 -3.41 11.00 1.86
N THR A 137 -2.81 11.47 0.77
CA THR A 137 -3.01 12.83 0.23
C THR A 137 -3.99 12.83 -0.94
N ALA A 138 -3.52 12.51 -2.14
CA ALA A 138 -4.28 12.50 -3.38
C ALA A 138 -5.48 11.54 -3.32
N GLY A 139 -5.31 10.35 -2.73
CA GLY A 139 -6.41 9.39 -2.55
C GLY A 139 -7.55 9.97 -1.72
N VAL A 140 -7.25 10.74 -0.67
CA VAL A 140 -8.30 11.39 0.13
C VAL A 140 -8.95 12.55 -0.62
N VAL A 141 -8.18 13.32 -1.41
CA VAL A 141 -8.75 14.34 -2.29
C VAL A 141 -9.71 13.72 -3.29
N ILE A 142 -9.32 12.63 -3.95
CA ILE A 142 -10.18 11.86 -4.87
C ILE A 142 -11.43 11.38 -4.14
N LEU A 143 -11.28 10.80 -2.95
CA LEU A 143 -12.44 10.36 -2.16
C LEU A 143 -13.39 11.52 -1.85
N SER A 144 -12.88 12.69 -1.45
CA SER A 144 -13.68 13.87 -1.14
C SER A 144 -14.40 14.47 -2.36
N LEU A 145 -13.77 14.39 -3.54
CA LEU A 145 -14.32 14.91 -4.80
C LEU A 145 -15.35 13.99 -5.46
N TYR A 146 -15.22 12.67 -5.25
CA TYR A 146 -16.03 11.65 -5.94
C TYR A 146 -16.95 10.85 -4.99
N SER A 147 -16.87 11.06 -3.67
CA SER A 147 -17.79 10.50 -2.68
C SER A 147 -18.63 11.60 -2.02
N SER A 148 -19.78 11.22 -1.47
CA SER A 148 -20.63 12.10 -0.65
C SER A 148 -19.99 12.47 0.69
N LYS A 149 -18.95 11.74 1.13
CA LYS A 149 -18.26 11.95 2.40
C LYS A 149 -16.99 12.77 2.19
N LYS A 150 -16.98 14.00 2.71
CA LYS A 150 -15.80 14.88 2.69
C LYS A 150 -14.89 14.56 3.88
N ALA A 151 -13.61 14.33 3.60
CA ALA A 151 -12.57 14.27 4.63
C ALA A 151 -11.91 15.64 4.76
N THR A 152 -11.56 16.03 5.99
CA THR A 152 -10.90 17.32 6.26
C THR A 152 -9.37 17.20 6.14
N PRO A 153 -8.65 18.27 5.77
CA PRO A 153 -7.18 18.27 5.75
C PRO A 153 -6.55 17.87 7.10
N LYS A 154 -7.21 18.20 8.21
CA LYS A 154 -6.79 17.81 9.56
C LYS A 154 -6.83 16.30 9.76
N GLU A 155 -7.89 15.63 9.31
CA GLU A 155 -8.01 14.17 9.40
C GLU A 155 -6.97 13.45 8.53
N ILE A 156 -6.63 14.05 7.38
CA ILE A 156 -5.56 13.56 6.49
C ILE A 156 -4.21 13.64 7.19
N ALA A 157 -3.83 14.84 7.64
CA ALA A 157 -2.56 15.07 8.33
C ALA A 157 -2.44 14.15 9.56
N LEU A 158 -3.53 14.01 10.32
CA LEU A 158 -3.55 13.11 11.47
C LEU A 158 -3.33 11.66 11.04
N LYS A 159 -3.97 11.16 9.97
CA LYS A 159 -3.73 9.79 9.48
C LYS A 159 -2.29 9.55 9.03
N ILE A 160 -1.68 10.50 8.33
CA ILE A 160 -0.29 10.41 7.88
C ILE A 160 0.63 10.33 9.09
N ILE A 161 0.51 11.29 10.00
CA ILE A 161 1.39 11.40 11.16
C ILE A 161 1.15 10.24 12.14
N THR A 162 -0.08 9.73 12.26
CA THR A 162 -0.42 8.63 13.19
C THR A 162 -0.15 7.24 12.62
N PHE A 163 0.26 7.09 11.36
CA PHE A 163 0.51 5.79 10.77
C PHE A 163 1.81 5.17 11.32
N PRO A 164 1.76 4.00 11.99
CA PRO A 164 2.91 3.47 12.72
C PRO A 164 4.16 3.24 11.86
N SER A 165 3.98 2.75 10.63
CA SER A 165 5.13 2.44 9.75
C SER A 165 5.76 3.70 9.18
N PHE A 166 4.97 4.76 8.98
CA PHE A 166 5.49 6.06 8.56
C PHE A 166 6.26 6.74 9.71
N MET A 167 5.77 6.64 10.94
CA MET A 167 6.55 7.08 12.11
C MET A 167 7.86 6.30 12.21
N ALA A 168 7.84 4.98 12.09
CA ALA A 168 9.04 4.14 12.14
C ALA A 168 10.06 4.55 11.06
N LEU A 169 9.60 4.87 9.85
CA LEU A 169 10.44 5.43 8.81
C LEU A 169 11.10 6.73 9.27
N LEU A 170 10.33 7.71 9.75
CA LEU A 170 10.88 8.98 10.24
C LEU A 170 11.90 8.79 11.38
N PHE A 171 11.62 7.89 12.32
CA PHE A 171 12.56 7.56 13.41
C PHE A 171 13.85 6.94 12.91
N THR A 172 13.81 6.18 11.81
CA THR A 172 15.00 5.52 11.25
C THR A 172 15.88 6.48 10.44
N LEU A 173 15.31 7.59 9.96
CA LEU A 173 16.00 8.60 9.16
C LEU A 173 16.69 9.68 9.99
N ILE A 174 16.48 9.69 11.32
CA ILE A 174 17.10 10.61 12.29
C ILE A 174 18.26 9.89 12.97
#